data_AF-A0A1M6FQ54-F1
#
_entry.id   AF-A0A1M6FQ54-F1
#
_cell.length_a   1.000
_cell.length_b   1.000
_cell.length_c   1.000
_cell.angle_alpha   90.00
_cell.angle_beta   90.00
_cell.angle_gamma   90.00
#
_symmetry.space_group_name_H-M   'P 1'
#
loop_
_entity.id
_entity.type
_entity.pdbx_description
1 polymer ?
#
loop_
_entity_poly.entity_id
_entity_poly.type
_entity_poly.pdbx_seq_one_letter_code
_entity_poly.pdbx_strand_id
1 'polypeptide(L)'
;MSLFDDHFASKNAASARAWAMDDEKKKKERSHEPAAPKMGICDKCHKEALVRSYRTRQTDVGNGAASFGTVIKHFCEECAPKSRRERDAEVPQLDKKQVRNLMRSAKKGLL
;
A
#
# COMPACT_ATOMS: atom_id res chain seq x y z
N MET A 1 -45.82 -29.06 -3.65
CA MET A 1 -44.54 -28.32 -3.70
C MET A 1 -43.60 -28.98 -2.70
N SER A 2 -42.70 -29.83 -3.19
CA SER A 2 -41.70 -30.53 -2.37
C SER A 2 -40.61 -29.54 -1.95
N LEU A 3 -40.35 -29.46 -0.65
CA LEU A 3 -39.51 -28.44 0.00
C LEU A 3 -38.00 -28.58 -0.22
N PHE A 4 -37.53 -29.51 -1.05
CA PHE A 4 -36.12 -29.71 -1.34
C PHE A 4 -35.93 -30.16 -2.79
N ASP A 5 -35.72 -29.19 -3.69
CA ASP A 5 -35.21 -29.50 -5.03
C ASP A 5 -33.74 -29.95 -4.90
N ASP A 6 -33.48 -31.24 -5.14
CA ASP A 6 -32.13 -31.83 -5.15
C ASP A 6 -31.17 -31.09 -6.10
N HIS A 7 -31.72 -30.46 -7.14
CA HIS A 7 -30.98 -29.59 -8.05
C HIS A 7 -30.46 -28.31 -7.39
N PHE A 8 -31.16 -27.77 -6.41
CA PHE A 8 -30.72 -26.59 -5.66
C PHE A 8 -29.63 -26.96 -4.64
N ALA A 9 -29.81 -28.09 -3.93
CA ALA A 9 -28.83 -28.61 -2.99
C ALA A 9 -27.50 -28.98 -3.69
N SER A 10 -27.57 -29.63 -4.85
CA SER A 10 -26.38 -29.99 -5.64
C SER A 10 -25.63 -28.77 -6.18
N LYS A 11 -26.35 -27.72 -6.62
CA LYS A 11 -25.71 -26.45 -7.05
C LYS A 11 -25.02 -25.73 -5.89
N ASN A 12 -25.64 -25.69 -4.72
CA ASN A 12 -25.02 -25.08 -3.52
C ASN A 12 -23.82 -25.89 -3.01
N ALA A 13 -23.88 -27.21 -3.09
CA ALA A 13 -22.73 -28.06 -2.75
C ALA A 13 -21.57 -27.88 -3.74
N ALA A 14 -21.87 -27.78 -5.04
CA ALA A 14 -20.87 -27.54 -6.07
C ALA A 14 -20.20 -26.16 -5.92
N SER A 15 -20.99 -25.11 -5.63
CA SER A 15 -20.43 -23.79 -5.37
C SER A 15 -19.58 -23.79 -4.10
N ALA A 16 -20.07 -24.34 -2.98
CA ALA A 16 -19.29 -24.41 -1.74
C ALA A 16 -17.92 -25.10 -1.92
N ARG A 17 -17.85 -26.17 -2.72
CA ARG A 17 -16.58 -26.86 -3.05
C ARG A 17 -15.63 -26.00 -3.88
N ALA A 18 -16.15 -25.24 -4.84
CA ALA A 18 -15.33 -24.35 -5.65
C ALA A 18 -14.68 -23.25 -4.80
N TRP A 19 -15.43 -22.65 -3.88
CA TRP A 19 -14.91 -21.62 -2.96
C TRP A 19 -13.85 -22.17 -2.00
N ALA A 20 -14.06 -23.38 -1.46
CA ALA A 20 -13.06 -24.03 -0.61
C ALA A 20 -11.72 -24.29 -1.33
N MET A 21 -11.77 -24.69 -2.60
CA MET A 21 -10.57 -24.94 -3.42
C MET A 21 -9.79 -23.66 -3.79
N ASP A 22 -10.48 -22.51 -3.88
CA ASP A 22 -9.84 -21.21 -4.16
C ASP A 22 -9.19 -20.59 -2.91
N ASP A 23 -9.72 -20.86 -1.72
CA ASP A 23 -9.15 -20.38 -0.45
C ASP A 23 -7.85 -21.11 -0.09
N GLU A 24 -7.73 -22.41 -0.38
CA GLU A 24 -6.49 -23.17 -0.13
C GLU A 24 -5.32 -22.69 -1.00
N LYS A 25 -5.58 -22.18 -2.21
CA LYS A 25 -4.55 -21.68 -3.11
C LYS A 25 -3.96 -20.32 -2.69
N LYS A 26 -4.64 -19.55 -1.83
CA LYS A 26 -4.28 -18.16 -1.52
C LYS A 26 -3.31 -18.00 -0.34
N LYS A 27 -2.95 -19.06 0.39
CA LYS A 27 -2.13 -18.96 1.62
C LYS A 27 -0.69 -19.48 1.50
N LYS A 28 -0.05 -19.41 0.33
CA LYS A 28 1.42 -19.43 0.30
C LYS A 28 1.92 -18.02 0.59
N GLU A 29 2.18 -17.75 1.87
CA GLU A 29 2.99 -16.60 2.29
C GLU A 29 4.37 -16.72 1.64
N ARG A 30 4.51 -16.13 0.46
CA ARG A 30 5.83 -15.93 -0.14
C ARG A 30 6.50 -14.85 0.71
N SER A 31 7.45 -15.26 1.53
CA SER A 31 8.39 -14.34 2.17
C SER A 31 9.15 -13.60 1.05
N HIS A 32 8.64 -12.42 0.67
CA HIS A 32 9.31 -11.60 -0.32
C HIS A 32 10.49 -10.92 0.38
N GLU A 33 11.65 -11.58 0.34
CA GLU A 33 12.89 -10.93 0.75
C GLU A 33 13.15 -9.72 -0.17
N PRO A 34 13.57 -8.58 0.39
CA PRO A 34 13.92 -7.42 -0.42
C PRO A 34 15.16 -7.76 -1.26
N ALA A 35 15.10 -7.45 -2.56
CA ALA A 35 16.22 -7.68 -3.46
C ALA A 35 17.48 -6.96 -2.96
N ALA A 36 18.63 -7.62 -3.08
CA ALA A 36 19.92 -7.04 -2.72
C ALA A 36 20.18 -5.74 -3.51
N PRO A 37 20.78 -4.70 -2.88
CA PRO A 37 21.13 -3.47 -3.57
C PRO A 37 22.12 -3.73 -4.70
N LYS A 38 21.90 -3.11 -5.85
CA LYS A 38 22.78 -3.20 -7.02
C LYS A 38 23.42 -1.83 -7.26
N MET A 39 24.62 -1.81 -7.84
CA MET A 39 25.21 -0.56 -8.33
C MET A 39 24.37 -0.04 -9.50
N GLY A 40 24.02 1.24 -9.47
CA GLY A 40 23.24 1.88 -10.52
C GLY A 40 23.10 3.38 -10.31
N ILE A 41 22.38 4.04 -11.21
CA ILE A 41 22.12 5.48 -11.14
C ILE A 41 20.82 5.69 -10.35
N CYS A 42 20.84 6.62 -9.40
CA CYS A 42 19.63 6.99 -8.67
C CYS A 42 18.74 7.91 -9.50
N ASP A 43 17.44 7.60 -9.60
CA ASP A 43 16.45 8.39 -10.37
C ASP A 43 16.18 9.79 -9.79
N LYS A 44 16.63 10.08 -8.56
CA LYS A 44 16.38 11.36 -7.87
C LYS A 44 17.60 12.29 -7.90
N CYS A 45 18.78 11.77 -7.60
CA CYS A 45 20.01 12.56 -7.53
C CYS A 45 20.94 12.36 -8.73
N HIS A 46 20.63 11.42 -9.63
CA HIS A 46 21.40 11.10 -10.84
C HIS A 46 22.87 10.76 -10.59
N LYS A 47 23.23 10.35 -9.37
CA LYS A 47 24.56 9.87 -9.01
C LYS A 47 24.60 8.34 -9.07
N GLU A 48 25.78 7.80 -9.39
CA GLU A 48 26.08 6.37 -9.27
C GLU A 48 26.22 5.99 -7.80
N ALA A 49 25.38 5.06 -7.34
CA ALA A 49 25.35 4.61 -5.96
C ALA A 49 24.79 3.18 -5.87
N LEU A 50 24.80 2.62 -4.66
CA LEU A 50 24.02 1.42 -4.34
C LEU A 50 22.53 1.80 -4.34
N VAL A 51 21.79 1.27 -5.32
CA VAL A 51 20.36 1.56 -5.49
C VAL A 51 19.50 0.34 -5.19
N ARG A 52 18.33 0.60 -4.60
CA ARG A 52 17.26 -0.39 -4.40
C ARG A 52 16.04 -0.04 -5.26
N SER A 53 15.32 -1.06 -5.69
CA SER A 53 14.09 -0.91 -6.48
C SER A 53 12.90 -0.64 -5.56
N TYR A 54 12.20 0.45 -5.80
CA TYR A 54 10.97 0.82 -5.09
C TYR A 54 9.80 0.86 -6.06
N ARG A 55 8.66 0.31 -5.64
CA ARG A 55 7.41 0.42 -6.39
C ARG A 55 6.67 1.67 -5.97
N THR A 56 6.48 2.58 -6.91
CA THR A 56 5.70 3.81 -6.71
C THR A 56 4.45 3.76 -7.57
N ARG A 57 3.30 4.13 -7.00
CA ARG A 57 2.08 4.36 -7.77
C ARG A 57 2.21 5.71 -8.45
N GLN A 58 2.01 5.73 -9.76
CA GLN A 58 2.02 6.94 -10.57
C GLN A 58 0.66 7.10 -11.23
N THR A 59 0.20 8.35 -11.25
CA THR A 59 -1.07 8.75 -11.84
C THR A 59 -0.79 9.86 -12.82
N ASP A 60 -0.79 9.55 -14.12
CA ASP A 60 -0.54 10.53 -15.16
C ASP A 60 -1.87 10.90 -15.81
N VAL A 61 -2.20 12.20 -15.78
CA VAL A 61 -3.43 12.75 -16.35
C VAL A 61 -3.07 13.60 -17.56
N GLY A 62 -3.62 13.27 -18.71
CA GLY A 62 -3.36 13.99 -19.96
C GLY A 62 -4.41 13.69 -21.02
N ASN A 63 -4.70 14.67 -21.88
CA ASN A 63 -5.65 14.55 -23.01
C ASN A 63 -7.02 13.95 -22.64
N GLY A 64 -7.58 14.33 -21.49
CA GLY A 64 -8.90 13.86 -21.05
C GLY A 64 -8.93 12.43 -20.50
N ALA A 65 -7.79 11.77 -20.36
CA ALA A 65 -7.66 10.44 -19.77
C ALA A 65 -6.75 10.46 -18.53
N ALA A 66 -7.06 9.59 -17.56
CA ALA A 66 -6.22 9.35 -16.40
C ALA A 66 -5.68 7.91 -16.47
N SER A 67 -4.36 7.78 -16.39
CA SER A 67 -3.68 6.48 -16.35
C SER A 67 -3.16 6.23 -14.93
N PHE A 68 -3.39 5.01 -14.44
CA PHE A 68 -2.98 4.58 -13.12
C PHE A 68 -2.03 3.39 -13.27
N GLY A 69 -0.79 3.54 -12.83
CA GLY A 69 0.25 2.53 -12.99
C GLY A 69 1.13 2.38 -11.77
N THR A 70 1.84 1.26 -11.70
CA THR A 70 2.96 1.07 -10.77
C THR A 70 4.26 1.11 -11.54
N VAL A 71 5.11 2.08 -11.20
CA VAL A 71 6.43 2.25 -11.81
C VAL A 71 7.48 1.82 -10.79
N ILE A 72 8.50 1.11 -11.26
CA ILE A 72 9.68 0.74 -10.47
C ILE A 72 10.71 1.84 -10.64
N LYS A 73 11.13 2.46 -9.53
CA LYS A 73 12.18 3.48 -9.50
C LYS A 73 13.36 3.00 -8.67
N HIS A 74 14.56 3.44 -9.01
CA HIS A 74 15.80 3.09 -8.35
C HIS A 74 16.32 4.26 -7.52
N PHE A 75 16.39 4.07 -6.19
CA PHE A 75 16.84 5.11 -5.27
C PHE A 75 18.05 4.65 -4.46
N CYS A 76 18.97 5.57 -4.21
CA CYS A 76 20.02 5.38 -3.22
C CYS A 76 19.43 5.45 -1.80
N GLU A 77 20.20 5.04 -0.80
CA GLU A 77 19.75 4.96 0.60
C GLU A 77 19.29 6.33 1.14
N GLU A 78 19.94 7.42 0.73
CA GLU A 78 19.55 8.79 1.14
C GLU A 78 18.25 9.27 0.46
N CYS A 79 18.03 8.85 -0.79
CA CYS A 79 16.87 9.26 -1.58
C CYS A 79 15.67 8.33 -1.41
N ALA A 80 15.84 7.21 -0.71
CA ALA A 80 14.82 6.21 -0.52
C ALA A 80 13.56 6.83 0.13
N PRO A 81 12.35 6.44 -0.34
CA PRO A 81 11.12 6.92 0.27
C PRO A 81 11.02 6.38 1.71
N LYS A 82 11.03 7.30 2.69
CA LYS A 82 10.86 6.96 4.12
C LYS A 82 9.58 6.18 4.35
N SER A 83 9.67 5.13 5.15
CA SER A 83 8.52 4.30 5.51
C SER A 83 7.49 5.12 6.30
N ARG A 84 6.21 4.71 6.30
CA ARG A 84 5.18 5.40 7.12
C ARG A 84 5.60 5.51 8.58
N ARG A 85 6.19 4.44 9.13
CA ARG A 85 6.69 4.40 10.51
C ARG A 85 7.79 5.42 10.79
N GLU A 86 8.71 5.63 9.85
CA GLU A 86 9.75 6.66 9.97
C GLU A 86 9.16 8.08 9.90
N ARG A 87 8.16 8.31 9.04
CA ARG A 87 7.48 9.62 8.95
C ARG A 87 6.69 9.94 10.22
N ASP A 88 6.06 8.93 10.81
CA ASP A 88 5.31 9.07 12.06
C ASP A 88 6.26 9.24 13.28
N ALA A 89 7.52 8.80 13.17
CA ALA A 89 8.56 9.06 14.18
C ALA A 89 9.15 10.48 14.07
N GLU A 90 9.15 11.08 12.88
CA GLU A 90 9.57 12.46 12.62
C GLU A 90 8.49 13.51 12.93
N VAL A 91 7.54 13.19 13.81
CA VAL A 91 6.55 14.19 14.26
C VAL A 91 7.28 15.29 15.02
N PRO A 92 7.17 16.57 14.58
CA PRO A 92 7.78 17.68 15.29
C PRO A 92 7.24 17.71 16.72
N GLN A 93 8.13 17.73 17.72
CA GLN A 93 7.71 17.91 19.10
C GLN A 93 7.10 19.31 19.25
N LEU A 94 5.78 19.37 19.32
CA LEU A 94 5.04 20.63 19.45
C LEU A 94 5.35 21.27 20.81
N ASP A 95 5.63 22.57 20.81
CA ASP A 95 5.80 23.31 22.06
C ASP A 95 4.47 23.40 22.81
N LYS A 96 4.52 23.48 24.14
CA LYS A 96 3.34 23.53 25.05
C LYS A 96 2.36 24.63 24.66
N LYS A 97 2.85 25.75 24.10
CA LYS A 97 2.00 26.85 23.61
C LYS A 97 1.22 26.46 22.36
N GLN A 98 1.84 25.75 21.42
CA GLN A 98 1.20 25.29 20.18
C GLN A 98 0.12 24.24 20.48
N VAL A 99 0.39 23.33 21.42
CA VAL A 99 -0.59 22.33 21.87
C VAL A 99 -1.84 22.99 22.49
N ARG A 100 -1.67 24.00 23.34
CA ARG A 100 -2.82 24.71 23.96
C ARG A 100 -3.66 25.46 22.94
N ASN A 101 -3.03 26.06 21.93
CA ASN A 101 -3.75 26.76 20.87
C ASN A 101 -4.53 25.77 19.98
N LEU A 102 -3.94 24.62 19.66
CA LEU A 102 -4.60 23.55 18.93
C LEU A 102 -5.86 23.08 19.68
N MET A 103 -5.73 22.77 20.98
CA MET A 103 -6.85 22.35 21.82
C MET A 103 -7.96 23.41 21.93
N ARG A 104 -7.60 24.70 22.01
CA ARG A 104 -8.57 25.80 22.01
C ARG A 104 -9.30 25.92 20.66
N SER A 105 -8.60 25.74 19.54
CA SER A 105 -9.21 25.78 18.21
C SER A 105 -10.16 24.60 17.98
N ALA A 106 -9.76 23.40 18.39
CA ALA A 106 -10.61 22.20 18.33
C ALA A 106 -11.88 22.37 19.17
N LYS A 107 -11.76 22.93 20.39
CA LYS A 107 -12.91 23.22 21.25
C LYS A 107 -13.89 24.24 20.64
N LYS A 108 -13.41 25.18 19.83
CA LYS A 108 -14.27 26.17 19.14
C LYS A 108 -15.01 25.59 17.94
N GLY A 109 -14.45 24.61 17.24
CA GLY A 109 -15.11 23.95 16.09
C GLY A 109 -16.14 22.88 16.48
N LEU A 110 -16.26 22.58 17.77
CA LEU A 110 -17.23 21.63 18.35
C LEU A 110 -18.47 22.33 18.95
N LEU A 111 -18.51 23.66 18.92
CA LEU A 111 -19.65 24.51 19.30
C LEU A 111 -20.35 25.00 18.03
#